data_AF-A0A7W6J635-F1
#
_entry.id   AF-A0A7W6J635-F1
#
_cell.length_a   1.000
_cell.length_b   1.000
_cell.length_c   1.000
_cell.angle_alpha   90.00
_cell.angle_beta   90.00
_cell.angle_gamma   90.00
#
_symmetry.space_group_name_H-M   'P 1'
#
loop_
_entity.id
_entity.type
_entity.pdbx_description
1 polymer ?
#
loop_
_entity_poly.entity_id
_entity_poly.type
_entity_poly.pdbx_seq_one_letter_code
_entity_poly.pdbx_strand_id
1 'polypeptide(L)' 'MKILAMRPAPPGGNALARFDVQLEGMRLFNLSLKKTGAGMRVFAPSAFGSAAVTFT' A
#
# COMPACT_ATOMS: atom_id res chain seq x y z
N MET A 1 2.72 -12.44 8.75
CA MET A 1 2.30 -11.09 8.26
C MET A 1 1.31 -10.46 9.24
N LYS A 2 1.50 -9.19 9.64
CA LYS A 2 0.63 -8.46 10.56
C LYS A 2 0.41 -7.01 10.08
N ILE A 3 -0.83 -6.56 10.00
CA ILE A 3 -1.14 -5.13 9.76
C ILE A 3 -0.87 -4.38 11.06
N LEU A 4 0.00 -3.37 11.00
CA LEU A 4 0.38 -2.54 12.15
C LEU A 4 -0.56 -1.35 12.32
N ALA A 5 -0.97 -0.73 11.21
CA ALA A 5 -1.90 0.39 11.19
C ALA A 5 -2.65 0.41 9.86
N MET A 6 -3.90 0.86 9.89
CA MET A 6 -4.74 1.05 8.71
C MET A 6 -5.42 2.42 8.78
N ARG A 7 -5.34 3.15 7.67
CA ARG A 7 -5.83 4.52 7.53
C ARG A 7 -6.69 4.58 6.26
N PRO A 8 -8.02 4.52 6.38
CA PRO A 8 -8.92 4.64 5.23
C PRO A 8 -8.67 5.94 4.47
N ALA A 9 -8.79 5.89 3.15
CA ALA A 9 -8.75 7.09 2.33
C ALA A 9 -10.13 7.79 2.36
N PRO A 10 -10.16 9.13 2.21
CA PRO A 10 -11.41 9.84 1.98
C PRO A 10 -12.14 9.30 0.74
N PRO A 11 -13.49 9.37 0.69
CA PRO A 11 -14.27 8.98 -0.48
C PRO A 11 -13.91 9.80 -1.73
N GLY A 12 -14.18 9.24 -2.91
CA GLY A 12 -14.09 9.97 -4.19
C GLY A 12 -12.82 9.73 -5.02
N GLY A 13 -11.90 8.87 -4.54
CA GLY A 13 -10.68 8.51 -5.27
C GLY A 13 -10.52 7.01 -5.49
N ASN A 14 -9.51 6.65 -6.28
CA ASN A 14 -9.12 5.25 -6.48
C ASN A 14 -8.37 4.67 -5.28
N ALA A 15 -7.82 5.49 -4.39
CA ALA A 15 -7.20 5.01 -3.16
C ALA A 15 -8.27 4.64 -2.13
N LEU A 16 -8.14 3.46 -1.52
CA LEU A 16 -9.06 2.94 -0.52
C LEU A 16 -8.50 3.07 0.89
N ALA A 17 -7.19 2.83 1.06
CA ALA A 17 -6.52 2.96 2.35
C ALA A 17 -5.01 3.14 2.18
N ARG A 18 -4.38 3.68 3.23
CA ARG A 18 -2.96 3.51 3.53
C ARG A 18 -2.79 2.55 4.69
N PHE A 19 -1.78 1.70 4.66
CA PHE A 19 -1.52 0.78 5.76
C PHE A 19 -0.03 0.45 5.90
N ASP A 20 0.32 0.02 7.10
CA ASP A 20 1.66 -0.44 7.46
C ASP A 20 1.58 -1.92 7.80
N VAL A 21 2.58 -2.70 7.37
CA VAL A 21 2.59 -4.16 7.57
C VAL A 21 3.95 -4.61 8.07
N GLN A 22 3.94 -5.54 9.01
CA GLN A 22 5.10 -6.32 9.41
C GLN A 22 5.07 -7.69 8.73
N LEU A 23 6.11 -7.97 7.97
CA LEU A 23 6.46 -9.27 7.44
C LEU A 23 7.56 -9.88 8.31
N GLU A 24 7.97 -11.11 8.02
CA GLU A 24 9.08 -11.74 8.74
C GLU A 24 10.38 -10.98 8.46
N GLY A 25 10.94 -10.36 9.49
CA GLY A 25 12.18 -9.59 9.41
C GLY A 25 12.09 -8.19 8.77
N MET A 26 10.92 -7.75 8.29
CA MET A 26 10.78 -6.46 7.61
C MET A 26 9.47 -5.74 7.95
N ARG A 27 9.52 -4.41 7.98
CA ARG A 27 8.34 -3.54 8.09
C ARG A 27 8.23 -2.65 6.86
N LEU A 28 7.06 -2.64 6.25
CA LEU A 28 6.74 -1.76 5.14
C LEU A 28 5.72 -0.73 5.62
N PHE A 29 6.01 0.54 5.35
CA PHE A 29 5.19 1.66 5.80
C PHE A 29 4.54 2.36 4.61
N ASN A 30 3.36 2.91 4.86
CA ASN A 30 2.61 3.78 3.96
C ASN A 30 2.23 3.14 2.61
N LEU A 31 2.02 1.81 2.60
CA LEU A 31 1.50 1.09 1.45
C LEU A 31 0.12 1.62 1.08
N SER A 32 -0.20 1.72 -0.20
CA SER A 32 -1.47 2.23 -0.71
C SER A 32 -2.30 1.11 -1.33
N LEU A 33 -3.47 0.83 -0.77
CA LEU A 33 -4.49 0.01 -1.40
C LEU A 33 -5.30 0.89 -2.36
N LYS A 34 -5.38 0.49 -3.63
CA LYS A 34 -6.13 1.22 -4.66
C LYS A 34 -7.02 0.29 -5.47
N LYS A 35 -8.18 0.80 -5.92
CA LYS A 35 -9.01 0.21 -6.96
C LYS A 35 -8.44 0.59 -8.32
N THR A 36 -8.21 -0.41 -9.17
CA THR A 36 -7.72 -0.25 -10.55
C THR A 36 -8.68 -0.92 -11.52
N GLY A 37 -8.50 -0.73 -12.83
CA GLY A 37 -9.28 -1.42 -13.85
C GLY A 37 -9.16 -2.95 -13.78
N ALA A 38 -8.08 -3.48 -13.21
CA ALA A 38 -7.83 -4.91 -13.02
C ALA A 38 -8.15 -5.39 -11.59
N GLY A 39 -8.90 -4.61 -10.80
CA GLY A 39 -9.24 -4.92 -9.41
C GLY A 39 -8.38 -4.19 -8.38
N MET A 40 -8.39 -4.66 -7.14
CA MET A 40 -7.67 -4.03 -6.03
C MET A 40 -6.18 -4.38 -6.04
N ARG A 41 -5.31 -3.38 -5.90
CA ARG A 41 -3.85 -3.54 -5.89
C ARG A 41 -3.20 -2.72 -4.78
N VAL A 42 -2.07 -3.23 -4.27
CA VAL A 42 -1.24 -2.56 -3.27
C VAL A 42 -0.02 -1.98 -3.95
N PHE A 43 0.28 -0.71 -3.66
CA PHE A 43 1.44 0.00 -4.18
C PHE A 43 2.34 0.44 -3.03
N ALA A 44 3.65 0.19 -3.15
CA ALA A 44 4.64 0.78 -2.25
C ALA A 44 4.71 2.31 -2.44
N PRO A 45 5.18 3.07 -1.44
CA PRO A 45 5.56 4.46 -1.64
C PRO A 45 6.55 4.58 -2.81
N SER A 46 6.46 5.64 -3.60
CA SER A 46 7.50 5.92 -4.59
C SER A 46 8.71 6.53 -3.89
N ALA A 47 9.90 5.98 -4.10
CA ALA A 47 11.16 6.66 -3.78
C ALA A 47 11.68 7.28 -5.09
N PHE A 48 11.70 8.62 -5.18
CA PHE A 48 12.18 9.34 -6.37
C PHE A 48 11.56 8.87 -7.71
N GLY A 49 10.25 8.65 -7.72
CA GLY A 49 9.54 8.20 -8.93
C GLY A 49 9.75 6.72 -9.29
N SER A 50 10.48 5.96 -8.46
CA SER A 50 10.69 4.52 -8.62
C SER A 50 9.89 3.72 -7.58
N ALA A 51 9.49 2.50 -7.95
CA ALA A 51 8.77 1.61 -7.05
C ALA A 51 9.69 1.18 -5.90
N ALA A 52 9.36 1.54 -4.65
CA ALA A 52 10.21 1.21 -3.51
C ALA A 52 10.23 -0.30 -3.19
N VAL A 53 9.18 -1.04 -3.56
CA VAL A 53 9.10 -2.50 -3.49
C VAL A 53 8.08 -3.00 -4.53
N THR A 54 8.46 -3.97 -5.36
CA THR A 54 7.57 -4.71 -6.26
C THR A 54 7.75 -6.21 -6.02
N PHE A 55 6.65 -6.96 -5.90
CA PHE A 55 6.65 -8.42 -5.93
C PHE A 55 5.76 -8.87 -7.10
N THR A 56 6.24 -9.87 -7.85
CA THR A 56 5.52 -10.55 -8.95
C THR A 56 4.76 -11.75 -8.44
#